data_AF-A0A965UV41-F1
#
_entry.id   AF-A0A965UV41-F1
#
_cell.length_a   1.000
_cell.length_b   1.000
_cell.length_c   1.000
_cell.angle_alpha   90.00
_cell.angle_beta   90.00
_cell.angle_gamma   90.00
#
_symmetry.space_group_name_H-M   'P 1'
#
loop_
_entity.id
_entity.type
_entity.pdbx_description
1 polymer ?
#
loop_
_entity_poly.entity_id
_entity_poly.type
_entity_poly.pdbx_seq_one_letter_code
_entity_poly.pdbx_strand_id
1 'polypeptide(L)' 'MKKKSKSTVNAAGNYTKPAMRKRLYQKIKAGTKGGDKGEWSARKAQLLAREYKAKGGGYTN' A
#
# COMPACT_ATOMS: atom_id res chain seq x y z
N MET A 1 -28.02 3.57 7.25
CA MET A 1 -26.65 4.09 6.98
C MET A 1 -25.70 2.92 6.74
N LYS A 2 -25.17 2.74 5.51
CA LYS A 2 -24.26 1.64 5.17
C LYS A 2 -22.91 1.87 5.87
N LYS A 3 -22.53 1.03 6.84
CA LYS A 3 -21.22 1.10 7.53
C LYS A 3 -20.11 1.08 6.47
N LYS A 4 -19.26 2.12 6.44
CA LYS A 4 -18.08 2.17 5.56
C LYS A 4 -17.24 0.92 5.81
N SER A 5 -16.97 0.13 4.77
CA SER A 5 -16.10 -1.03 4.86
C SER A 5 -14.71 -0.58 5.32
N LYS A 6 -14.20 -1.19 6.40
CA LYS A 6 -12.85 -0.93 6.91
C LYS A 6 -11.86 -1.27 5.80
N SER A 7 -10.97 -0.33 5.48
CA SER A 7 -10.02 -0.51 4.38
C SER A 7 -9.14 -1.75 4.61
N THR A 8 -9.25 -2.76 3.75
CA THR A 8 -8.51 -4.04 3.81
C THR A 8 -7.05 -3.91 3.40
N VAL A 9 -6.58 -2.71 3.05
CA VAL A 9 -5.17 -2.45 2.70
C VAL A 9 -4.19 -2.89 3.79
N ASN A 10 -4.62 -3.02 5.04
CA ASN A 10 -3.82 -3.52 6.16
C ASN A 10 -4.35 -4.84 6.75
N ALA A 11 -5.16 -5.61 6.01
CA ALA A 11 -5.82 -6.82 6.52
C ALA A 11 -4.83 -7.88 7.03
N ALA A 12 -3.57 -7.84 6.60
CA ALA A 12 -2.57 -8.81 7.04
C ALA A 12 -2.15 -8.65 8.51
N GLY A 13 -2.44 -7.55 9.22
CA GLY A 13 -1.96 -7.31 10.59
C GLY A 13 -0.42 -7.19 10.74
N ASN A 14 0.30 -7.52 9.67
CA ASN A 14 1.71 -7.90 9.66
C ASN A 14 2.60 -6.78 9.17
N TYR A 15 2.29 -5.52 9.49
CA TYR A 15 3.06 -4.36 9.03
C TYR A 15 3.56 -3.56 10.23
N THR A 16 4.88 -3.37 10.33
CA THR A 16 5.47 -2.58 11.42
C THR A 16 5.11 -1.08 11.33
N LYS A 17 4.79 -0.59 10.13
CA LYS A 17 4.51 0.84 9.87
C LYS A 17 3.26 1.01 8.97
N PRO A 18 2.05 0.69 9.46
CA PRO A 18 0.84 0.66 8.64
C PRO A 18 0.46 2.03 8.07
N ALA A 19 0.70 3.12 8.82
CA ALA A 19 0.45 4.48 8.35
C ALA A 19 1.37 4.86 7.17
N MET A 20 2.65 4.50 7.24
CA MET A 20 3.60 4.72 6.15
C MET A 20 3.21 3.92 4.91
N ARG A 21 2.85 2.64 5.08
CA ARG A 21 2.40 1.80 3.97
C ARG A 21 1.18 2.40 3.27
N LYS A 22 0.21 2.90 4.04
CA LYS A 22 -0.98 3.58 3.49
C LYS A 22 -0.60 4.81 2.68
N ARG A 23 0.32 5.65 3.16
CA ARG A 23 0.80 6.83 2.43
C ARG A 23 1.49 6.45 1.12
N LEU A 24 2.35 5.42 1.15
CA LEU A 24 3.03 4.91 -0.05
C LEU A 24 2.04 4.31 -1.05
N TYR A 25 1.06 3.54 -0.57
CA TYR A 25 0.01 2.96 -1.41
C TYR A 25 -0.73 4.05 -2.19
N GLN A 26 -1.19 5.11 -1.51
CA GLN A 26 -1.91 6.20 -2.18
C GLN A 26 -1.01 6.96 -3.16
N LYS A 27 0.25 7.22 -2.78
CA LYS A 27 1.22 7.87 -3.67
C LYS A 27 1.46 7.07 -4.95
N ILE A 28 1.67 5.75 -4.83
CA ILE A 28 1.96 4.86 -5.96
C ILE A 28 0.72 4.67 -6.83
N LYS A 29 -0.46 4.51 -6.21
CA LYS A 29 -1.73 4.42 -6.92
C LYS A 29 -2.01 5.68 -7.76
N ALA A 30 -1.77 6.86 -7.21
CA ALA A 30 -1.93 8.14 -7.90
C ALA A 30 -0.84 8.42 -8.97
N GLY A 31 0.26 7.66 -8.96
CA GLY A 31 1.30 7.76 -9.98
C GLY A 31 0.98 6.93 -11.23
N THR A 32 1.70 7.23 -12.31
CA THR A 32 1.72 6.45 -13.57
C THR A 32 2.79 5.35 -13.58
N LYS A 33 3.64 5.29 -12.53
CA LYS A 33 4.68 4.27 -12.43
C LYS A 33 4.06 2.92 -12.07
N GLY A 34 4.32 1.92 -12.91
CA GLY A 34 3.81 0.57 -12.73
C GLY A 34 2.39 0.36 -13.23
N GLY A 35 1.78 1.30 -13.96
CA GLY A 35 0.46 1.17 -14.56
C GLY A 35 -0.29 2.49 -14.55
N ASP A 36 -1.53 2.49 -15.02
CA ASP A 36 -2.31 3.71 -15.23
C ASP A 36 -2.65 4.44 -13.93
N LYS A 37 -2.73 5.77 -14.04
CA LYS A 37 -2.97 6.67 -12.90
C LYS A 37 -4.30 6.32 -12.23
N GLY A 38 -4.28 6.12 -10.92
CA GLY A 38 -5.47 5.79 -10.13
C GLY A 38 -5.77 4.30 -10.05
N GLU A 39 -5.16 3.46 -10.88
CA GLU A 39 -5.38 2.02 -10.85
C GLU A 39 -4.38 1.27 -9.96
N TRP A 40 -4.75 0.06 -9.57
CA TRP A 40 -3.92 -0.83 -8.78
C TRP A 40 -3.54 -2.07 -9.58
N SER A 41 -2.27 -2.13 -9.99
CA SER A 41 -1.69 -3.22 -10.77
C SER A 41 -0.70 -4.05 -9.95
N ALA A 42 -0.34 -5.23 -10.46
CA ALA A 42 0.70 -6.08 -9.85
C ALA A 42 2.05 -5.35 -9.73
N ARG A 43 2.44 -4.57 -10.74
CA ARG A 43 3.72 -3.83 -10.74
C ARG A 43 3.72 -2.70 -9.71
N LYS A 44 2.59 -2.05 -9.47
CA LYS A 44 2.43 -1.08 -8.37
C LYS A 44 2.53 -1.75 -6.99
N ALA A 45 2.02 -2.96 -6.83
CA ALA A 45 2.18 -3.72 -5.58
C ALA A 45 3.65 -4.06 -5.31
N GLN A 46 4.40 -4.45 -6.33
CA GLN A 46 5.86 -4.68 -6.22
C GLN A 46 6.61 -3.40 -5.86
N LEU A 47 6.26 -2.27 -6.48
CA LEU A 47 6.83 -0.96 -6.12
C LEU A 47 6.54 -0.59 -4.67
N LEU A 48 5.30 -0.81 -4.21
CA LEU A 48 4.93 -0.57 -2.82
C LEU A 48 5.78 -1.40 -1.86
N ALA A 49 5.96 -2.69 -2.11
CA ALA A 49 6.78 -3.55 -1.27
C ALA A 49 8.25 -3.06 -1.22
N ARG A 50 8.82 -2.71 -2.37
CA ARG A 50 10.19 -2.18 -2.48
C ARG A 50 10.34 -0.84 -1.73
N GLU A 51 9.46 0.12 -1.98
CA GLU A 51 9.50 1.43 -1.29
C GLU A 51 9.23 1.30 0.21
N TYR A 52 8.30 0.43 0.59
CA TYR A 52 7.98 0.19 1.99
C TYR A 52 9.20 -0.37 2.73
N LYS A 53 9.87 -1.39 2.18
CA LYS A 53 11.13 -1.93 2.73
C LYS A 53 12.24 -0.89 2.75
N ALA A 54 12.43 -0.14 1.67
CA ALA A 54 13.46 0.90 1.57
C ALA A 54 13.27 2.02 2.61
N LYS A 55 12.03 2.34 3.00
CA LYS A 55 11.73 3.32 4.06
C LYS A 55 11.71 2.71 5.47
N GLY A 56 12.30 1.53 5.64
CA GLY A 56 12.37 0.83 6.92
C GLY A 56 11.02 0.31 7.40
N GLY A 57 10.12 0.00 6.47
CA GLY A 57 8.88 -0.74 6.70
C GLY A 57 9.18 -2.22 6.71
N GLY A 58 8.79 -2.88 7.79
CA GLY A 58 8.97 -4.31 8.01
C GLY A 58 7.63 -5.05 8.02
N TYR A 59 7.74 -6.36 8.01
CA TYR A 59 6.62 -7.26 8.18
C TYR A 59 6.76 -7.97 9.53
N THR A 60 5.71 -7.96 10.34
CA THR A 60 5.63 -8.75 11.58
C THR A 60 4.89 -10.05 11.27
N ASN A 61 5.13 -11.12 12.02
CA ASN A 61 4.43 -12.39 11.80
C ASN A 61 3.08 -12.40 12.51
#